data_AF-A0AAV6KKJ4-F1
#
_entry.id   AF-A0AAV6KKJ4-F1
#
_cell.length_a   1.000
_cell.length_b   1.000
_cell.length_c   1.000
_cell.angle_alpha   90.00
_cell.angle_beta   90.00
_cell.angle_gamma   90.00
#
_symmetry.space_group_name_H-M   'P 1'
#
loop_
_entity.id
_entity.type
_entity.pdbx_description
1 polymer ?
#
loop_
_entity_poly.entity_id
_entity_poly.type
_entity_poly.pdbx_seq_one_letter_code
_entity_poly.pdbx_strand_id
1 'polypeptide(L)'
;MASSSPAILPISNPQTTTTTTAAPIATPAFRAFISNITDTVRHGFSQRRPWYELVDRSAFSKPDSLSDATHRIRKNYSYFRVNYLSCLAADSPLVILGRAFSDTETLGLLILSSVVVLFLTSVGSVLISALMVGIAIICAHGAFRAPEDLFLDEPEGAPAAGFLSFLSGPASNASTVAARV
;
A
#
# COMPACT_ATOMS: atom_id res chain seq x y z
N MET A 1 24.50 -97.05 -3.14
CA MET A 1 24.21 -95.71 -3.67
C MET A 1 23.35 -94.99 -2.65
N ALA A 2 23.94 -94.07 -1.88
CA ALA A 2 23.23 -93.15 -1.00
C ALA A 2 23.90 -91.78 -1.20
N SER A 3 23.15 -90.85 -1.78
CA SER A 3 23.58 -89.49 -2.10
C SER A 3 23.38 -88.61 -0.89
N SER A 4 24.45 -88.07 -0.30
CA SER A 4 24.36 -87.02 0.71
C SER A 4 24.26 -85.65 0.03
N SER A 5 23.15 -84.94 0.23
CA SER A 5 23.01 -83.52 -0.16
C SER A 5 24.02 -82.63 0.58
N PRO A 6 24.56 -81.58 -0.06
CA PRO A 6 25.38 -80.60 0.64
C PRO A 6 24.52 -79.68 1.51
N ALA A 7 25.05 -79.30 2.67
CA ALA A 7 24.43 -78.32 3.57
C ALA A 7 24.54 -76.91 2.95
N ILE A 8 23.38 -76.29 2.68
CA ILE A 8 23.29 -74.88 2.30
C ILE A 8 23.23 -74.06 3.58
N LEU A 9 24.28 -73.28 3.83
CA LEU A 9 24.26 -72.25 4.86
C LEU A 9 23.43 -71.06 4.34
N PRO A 10 22.54 -70.47 5.16
CA PRO A 10 21.84 -69.24 4.79
C PRO A 10 22.87 -68.10 4.72
N ILE A 11 23.18 -67.64 3.51
CA ILE A 11 23.89 -66.37 3.31
C ILE A 11 22.93 -65.26 3.78
N SER A 12 23.23 -64.65 4.92
CA SER A 12 22.68 -63.33 5.25
C SER A 12 23.24 -62.35 4.23
N ASN A 13 22.49 -62.13 3.16
CA ASN A 13 22.69 -60.97 2.31
C ASN A 13 22.38 -59.75 3.19
N PRO A 14 23.32 -58.83 3.46
CA PRO A 14 22.95 -57.53 3.98
C PRO A 14 22.20 -56.83 2.86
N GLN A 15 20.91 -57.11 2.74
CA GLN A 15 20.00 -56.22 2.06
C GLN A 15 20.13 -54.92 2.84
N THR A 16 20.81 -53.95 2.24
CA THR A 16 20.75 -52.58 2.71
C THR A 16 19.29 -52.21 2.58
N THR A 17 18.56 -52.36 3.68
CA THR A 17 17.33 -51.65 3.90
C THR A 17 17.77 -50.19 3.83
N THR A 18 17.70 -49.59 2.66
CA THR A 18 17.43 -48.17 2.59
C THR A 18 16.08 -48.04 3.29
N THR A 19 16.12 -47.86 4.61
CA THR A 19 15.27 -46.89 5.25
C THR A 19 15.50 -45.60 4.46
N THR A 20 14.75 -45.45 3.38
CA THR A 20 14.24 -44.14 3.01
C THR A 20 13.47 -43.71 4.25
N THR A 21 14.21 -43.13 5.21
CA THR A 21 13.69 -42.17 6.16
C THR A 21 13.06 -41.14 5.25
N ALA A 22 11.76 -41.32 4.96
CA ALA A 22 10.97 -40.37 4.21
C ALA A 22 11.13 -39.08 4.99
N ALA A 23 11.99 -38.19 4.49
CA ALA A 23 12.18 -36.89 5.08
C ALA A 23 10.78 -36.30 5.26
N PRO A 24 10.49 -35.68 6.41
CA PRO A 24 9.18 -35.12 6.68
C PRO A 24 8.79 -34.28 5.48
N ILE A 25 7.54 -34.45 5.05
CA ILE A 25 6.89 -33.86 3.88
C ILE A 25 6.93 -32.34 4.02
N ALA A 26 8.10 -31.73 3.83
CA ALA A 26 8.30 -30.30 3.65
C ALA A 26 8.10 -30.03 2.15
N THR A 27 6.84 -30.19 1.76
CA THR A 27 6.15 -29.81 0.52
C THR A 27 7.06 -29.60 -0.71
N PRO A 28 7.30 -30.63 -1.55
CA PRO A 28 8.05 -30.49 -2.80
C PRO A 28 7.47 -29.41 -3.74
N ALA A 29 6.15 -29.17 -3.68
CA ALA A 29 5.50 -28.09 -4.43
C ALA A 29 5.95 -26.68 -3.98
N PHE A 30 6.17 -26.47 -2.67
CA PHE A 30 6.68 -25.19 -2.17
C PHE A 30 8.13 -24.96 -2.63
N ARG A 31 8.97 -26.02 -2.64
CA ARG A 31 10.33 -25.93 -3.16
C ARG A 31 10.36 -25.60 -4.66
N ALA A 32 9.50 -26.24 -5.46
CA ALA A 32 9.35 -25.95 -6.89
C ALA A 32 8.84 -24.52 -7.14
N PHE A 33 7.93 -24.02 -6.30
CA PHE A 33 7.48 -22.63 -6.36
C PHE A 33 8.63 -21.65 -6.10
N ILE A 34 9.43 -21.87 -5.05
CA ILE A 34 10.59 -21.02 -4.74
C ILE A 34 11.66 -21.08 -5.84
N SER A 35 11.89 -22.24 -6.47
CA SER A 35 12.80 -22.32 -7.63
C SER A 35 12.25 -21.53 -8.81
N ASN A 36 10.96 -21.66 -9.13
CA ASN A 36 10.32 -20.89 -10.21
C ASN A 36 10.40 -19.37 -9.96
N ILE A 37 10.22 -18.91 -8.71
CA ILE A 37 10.42 -17.49 -8.36
C ILE A 37 11.86 -17.08 -8.61
N THR A 38 12.81 -17.86 -8.11
CA THR A 38 14.24 -17.56 -8.23
C THR A 38 14.66 -17.49 -9.69
N ASP A 39 14.21 -18.43 -10.51
CA ASP A 39 14.48 -18.46 -11.95
C ASP A 39 13.82 -17.28 -12.66
N THR A 40 12.60 -16.92 -12.30
CA THR A 40 11.91 -15.74 -12.84
C THR A 40 12.66 -14.45 -12.53
N VAL A 41 13.13 -14.28 -11.28
CA VAL A 41 13.89 -13.10 -10.86
C VAL A 41 15.24 -13.05 -11.56
N ARG A 42 15.99 -14.16 -11.57
CA ARG A 42 17.28 -14.25 -12.28
C ARG A 42 17.14 -13.99 -13.77
N HIS A 43 16.10 -14.56 -14.38
CA HIS A 43 15.77 -14.32 -15.77
C HIS A 43 15.37 -12.86 -16.01
N GLY A 44 14.59 -12.24 -15.11
CA GLY A 44 14.26 -10.82 -15.16
C GLY A 44 15.51 -9.93 -15.15
N PHE A 45 16.45 -10.19 -14.23
CA PHE A 45 17.71 -9.44 -14.16
C PHE A 45 18.64 -9.70 -15.36
N SER A 46 18.64 -10.91 -15.95
CA SER A 46 19.45 -11.20 -17.15
C SER A 46 18.93 -10.50 -18.40
N GLN A 47 17.65 -10.11 -18.42
CA GLN A 47 17.04 -9.31 -19.49
C GLN A 47 17.30 -7.80 -19.35
N ARG A 48 18.10 -7.35 -18.36
CA ARG A 48 18.42 -5.93 -18.16
C ARG A 48 19.28 -5.41 -19.31
N ARG A 49 18.91 -4.27 -19.87
CA ARG A 49 19.72 -3.58 -20.89
C ARG A 49 20.85 -2.82 -20.21
N PRO A 50 22.01 -2.68 -20.85
CA PRO A 50 23.09 -1.88 -20.29
C PRO A 50 22.65 -0.42 -20.11
N TRP A 51 23.03 0.19 -18.98
CA TRP A 51 22.60 1.56 -18.64
C TRP A 51 23.07 2.64 -19.62
N TYR A 52 24.18 2.41 -20.33
CA TYR A 52 24.68 3.37 -21.29
C TYR A 52 23.73 3.56 -22.49
N GLU A 53 22.96 2.55 -22.90
CA GLU A 53 21.95 2.68 -23.96
C GLU A 53 20.83 3.65 -23.58
N LEU A 54 20.51 3.74 -22.29
CA LEU A 54 19.48 4.64 -21.78
C LEU A 54 19.97 6.09 -21.67
N VAL A 55 21.27 6.30 -21.47
CA VAL A 55 21.90 7.63 -21.29
C VAL A 55 22.56 8.13 -22.58
N ASP A 56 22.46 7.37 -23.69
CA ASP A 56 23.03 7.77 -24.97
C ASP A 56 22.37 9.05 -25.49
N ARG A 57 23.13 10.15 -25.43
CA ARG A 57 22.62 11.47 -25.79
C ARG A 57 22.36 11.61 -27.28
N SER A 58 23.04 10.82 -28.10
CA SER A 58 22.89 10.87 -29.56
C SER A 58 21.53 10.35 -30.04
N ALA A 59 20.86 9.54 -29.21
CA ALA A 59 19.54 8.99 -29.49
C ALA A 59 18.38 9.95 -29.17
N PHE A 60 18.63 11.07 -28.47
CA PHE A 60 17.57 12.02 -28.13
C PHE A 60 17.29 12.97 -29.30
N SER A 61 16.03 13.00 -29.71
CA SER A 61 15.50 13.95 -30.68
C SER A 61 14.13 14.46 -30.22
N LYS A 62 13.79 15.69 -30.62
CA LYS A 62 12.49 16.28 -30.30
C LYS A 62 11.38 15.48 -31.02
N PRO A 63 10.28 15.11 -30.35
CA PRO A 63 9.16 14.48 -31.03
C PRO A 63 8.45 15.50 -31.94
N ASP A 64 8.06 15.07 -33.13
CA ASP A 64 7.38 15.94 -34.11
C ASP A 64 5.91 16.18 -33.74
N SER A 65 5.34 15.32 -32.89
CA SER A 65 3.95 15.38 -32.44
C SER A 65 3.72 14.64 -31.12
N LEU A 66 2.55 14.85 -30.51
CA LEU A 66 2.15 14.14 -29.29
C LEU A 66 1.99 12.63 -29.53
N SER A 67 1.49 12.22 -30.70
CA SER A 67 1.35 10.81 -31.06
C SER A 67 2.71 10.11 -31.22
N ASP A 68 3.69 10.78 -31.82
CA ASP A 68 5.07 10.30 -31.89
C ASP A 68 5.69 10.17 -30.49
N ALA A 69 5.50 11.17 -29.63
CA ALA A 69 5.97 11.11 -28.24
C ALA A 69 5.37 9.90 -27.49
N THR A 70 4.06 9.67 -27.57
CA THR A 70 3.41 8.50 -26.95
C THR A 70 3.92 7.18 -27.54
N HIS A 71 4.12 7.13 -28.85
CA HIS A 71 4.66 5.94 -29.52
C HIS A 71 6.09 5.63 -29.07
N ARG A 72 6.96 6.64 -28.96
CA ARG A 72 8.31 6.52 -28.41
C ARG A 72 8.29 6.08 -26.95
N ILE A 73 7.40 6.63 -26.12
CA ILE A 73 7.22 6.21 -24.72
C ILE A 73 6.86 4.72 -24.66
N ARG A 74 5.88 4.27 -25.43
CA ARG A 74 5.45 2.86 -25.42
C ARG A 74 6.58 1.91 -25.84
N LYS A 75 7.34 2.26 -26.87
CA LYS A 75 8.49 1.46 -27.33
C LYS A 75 9.62 1.44 -26.30
N ASN A 76 10.03 2.60 -25.79
CA ASN A 76 11.08 2.70 -24.79
C ASN A 76 10.70 2.02 -23.48
N TYR A 77 9.43 2.11 -23.04
CA TYR A 77 8.93 1.40 -21.87
C TYR A 77 9.12 -0.11 -22.00
N SER A 78 8.72 -0.71 -23.13
CA SER A 78 8.87 -2.14 -23.35
C SER A 78 10.35 -2.54 -23.46
N TYR A 79 11.17 -1.73 -24.13
CA TYR A 79 12.59 -1.99 -24.35
C TYR A 79 13.44 -1.91 -23.07
N PHE A 80 13.22 -0.88 -22.23
CA PHE A 80 13.97 -0.62 -21.00
C PHE A 80 13.21 -1.02 -19.71
N ARG A 81 12.16 -1.85 -19.80
CA ARG A 81 11.29 -2.21 -18.67
C ARG A 81 12.05 -2.65 -17.41
N VAL A 82 13.07 -3.52 -17.59
CA VAL A 82 13.84 -4.08 -16.47
C VAL A 82 14.70 -3.00 -15.82
N ASN A 83 15.22 -2.06 -16.60
CA ASN A 83 15.98 -0.92 -16.09
C ASN A 83 15.08 -0.02 -15.24
N TYR A 84 13.88 0.32 -15.71
CA TYR A 84 12.93 1.12 -14.93
C TYR A 84 12.51 0.43 -13.63
N LEU A 85 12.21 -0.86 -13.67
CA LEU A 85 11.91 -1.64 -12.46
C LEU A 85 13.11 -1.71 -11.51
N SER A 86 14.33 -1.81 -12.05
CA SER A 86 15.55 -1.79 -11.23
C SER A 86 15.78 -0.43 -10.56
N CYS A 87 15.44 0.68 -11.22
CA CYS A 87 15.47 2.01 -10.61
C CYS A 87 14.38 2.18 -9.56
N LEU A 88 13.17 1.70 -9.82
CA LEU A 88 12.06 1.79 -8.87
C LEU A 88 12.33 0.97 -7.60
N ALA A 89 12.97 -0.19 -7.75
CA ALA A 89 13.38 -1.03 -6.62
C ALA A 89 14.63 -0.49 -5.90
N ALA A 90 15.35 0.46 -6.50
CA ALA A 90 16.51 1.08 -5.87
C ALA A 90 16.05 2.18 -4.92
N ASP A 91 15.79 1.80 -3.67
CA ASP A 91 15.48 2.71 -2.57
C ASP A 91 16.76 3.37 -2.05
N SER A 92 17.36 4.25 -2.88
CA SER A 92 18.60 4.96 -2.54
C SER A 92 18.28 6.30 -1.89
N PRO A 93 18.93 6.64 -0.76
CA PRO A 93 18.70 7.93 -0.11
C PRO A 93 19.09 9.06 -1.05
N LEU A 94 18.32 10.15 -1.02
CA LEU A 94 18.60 11.33 -1.84
C LEU A 94 19.92 11.96 -1.35
N VAL A 95 20.97 11.91 -2.17
CA VAL A 95 22.28 12.52 -1.84
C VAL A 95 22.41 13.84 -2.58
N ILE A 96 22.49 14.95 -1.85
CA ILE A 96 22.74 16.28 -2.42
C ILE A 96 24.03 16.82 -1.81
N LEU A 97 24.97 17.28 -2.65
CA LEU A 97 26.26 17.87 -2.22
C LEU A 97 27.11 16.95 -1.30
N GLY A 98 26.97 15.64 -1.41
CA GLY A 98 27.69 14.67 -0.58
C GLY A 98 27.05 14.38 0.78
N ARG A 99 25.89 14.97 1.09
CA ARG A 99 25.07 14.63 2.26
C ARG A 99 23.89 13.75 1.83
N ALA A 100 23.75 12.58 2.45
CA ALA A 100 22.54 11.77 2.34
C ALA A 100 21.44 12.37 3.21
N PHE A 101 20.29 12.68 2.61
CA PHE A 101 19.10 13.13 3.31
C PHE A 101 18.32 11.92 3.82
N SER A 102 17.78 12.01 5.04
CA SER A 102 16.89 10.98 5.55
C SER A 102 15.54 11.01 4.82
N ASP A 103 14.80 9.91 4.89
CA ASP A 103 13.45 9.84 4.30
C ASP A 103 12.51 10.89 4.91
N THR A 104 12.67 11.17 6.21
CA THR A 104 11.91 12.21 6.91
C THR A 104 12.25 13.62 6.43
N GLU A 105 13.53 13.91 6.20
CA GLU A 105 13.98 15.18 5.63
C GLU A 105 13.47 15.33 4.21
N THR A 106 13.60 14.28 3.38
CA THR A 106 13.14 14.28 1.98
C THR A 106 11.63 14.47 1.89
N LEU A 107 10.87 13.74 2.73
CA LEU A 107 9.42 13.88 2.82
C LEU A 107 9.02 15.28 3.30
N GLY A 108 9.69 15.80 4.33
CA GLY A 108 9.47 17.14 4.84
C GLY A 108 9.74 18.22 3.78
N LEU A 109 10.84 18.09 3.03
CA LEU A 109 11.18 18.98 1.92
C LEU A 109 10.15 18.90 0.79
N LEU A 110 9.67 17.69 0.46
CA LEU A 110 8.65 17.49 -0.57
C LEU A 110 7.31 18.12 -0.18
N ILE A 111 6.89 17.95 1.08
CA ILE A 111 5.68 18.57 1.63
C ILE A 111 5.83 20.10 1.61
N LEU A 112 6.93 20.62 2.15
CA LEU A 112 7.19 22.06 2.19
C LEU A 112 7.21 22.67 0.78
N SER A 113 7.94 22.05 -0.15
CA SER A 113 7.98 22.47 -1.55
C SER A 113 6.59 22.46 -2.18
N SER A 114 5.78 21.44 -1.91
CA SER A 114 4.41 21.36 -2.43
C SER A 114 3.54 22.50 -1.90
N VAL A 115 3.61 22.78 -0.60
CA VAL A 115 2.91 23.92 0.02
C VAL A 115 3.36 25.23 -0.62
N VAL A 116 4.66 25.45 -0.78
CA VAL A 116 5.21 26.65 -1.43
C VAL A 116 4.70 26.77 -2.87
N VAL A 117 4.70 25.70 -3.65
CA VAL A 117 4.18 25.68 -5.03
C VAL A 117 2.69 25.99 -5.07
N LEU A 118 1.89 25.52 -4.12
CA LEU A 118 0.46 25.84 -4.02
C LEU A 118 0.22 27.34 -3.77
N PHE A 119 1.11 28.01 -3.03
CA PHE A 119 1.04 29.46 -2.81
C PHE A 119 1.59 30.28 -3.99
N LEU A 120 2.69 29.81 -4.62
CA LEU A 120 3.29 30.47 -5.79
C LEU A 120 2.43 30.33 -7.05
N THR A 121 1.71 29.22 -7.16
CA THR A 121 0.73 29.03 -8.22
C THR A 121 -0.55 29.72 -7.80
N SER A 122 -1.25 30.39 -8.71
CA SER A 122 -2.51 31.13 -8.47
C SER A 122 -3.63 30.32 -7.78
N VAL A 123 -3.45 29.01 -7.60
CA VAL A 123 -4.35 28.11 -6.88
C VAL A 123 -4.61 28.60 -5.45
N GLY A 124 -3.59 29.13 -4.75
CA GLY A 124 -3.75 29.61 -3.38
C GLY A 124 -4.81 30.72 -3.26
N SER A 125 -4.76 31.73 -4.11
CA SER A 125 -5.74 32.82 -4.12
C SER A 125 -7.12 32.34 -4.57
N VAL A 126 -7.20 31.39 -5.51
CA VAL A 126 -8.47 30.77 -5.93
C VAL A 126 -9.15 30.07 -4.76
N LEU A 127 -8.42 29.26 -3.97
CA LEU A 127 -8.99 28.54 -2.81
C LEU A 127 -9.58 29.50 -1.77
N ILE A 128 -8.85 30.58 -1.45
CA ILE A 128 -9.29 31.59 -0.48
C ILE A 128 -10.53 32.33 -1.00
N SER A 129 -10.55 32.70 -2.28
CA SER A 129 -11.70 33.37 -2.88
C SER A 129 -12.94 32.48 -2.93
N ALA A 130 -12.79 31.20 -3.28
CA ALA A 130 -13.88 30.24 -3.33
C ALA A 130 -14.49 30.00 -1.94
N LEU A 131 -13.65 29.89 -0.90
CA LEU A 131 -14.09 29.77 0.49
C LEU A 131 -14.91 30.99 0.91
N MET A 132 -14.42 32.20 0.64
CA MET A 132 -15.11 33.44 1.00
C MET A 132 -16.46 33.56 0.29
N VAL A 133 -16.52 33.23 -1.00
CA VAL A 133 -17.78 33.20 -1.76
C VAL A 133 -18.73 32.16 -1.18
N GLY A 134 -18.25 30.96 -0.85
CA GLY A 134 -19.07 29.91 -0.24
C GLY A 134 -19.68 30.33 1.10
N ILE A 135 -18.87 30.93 1.99
CA ILE A 135 -19.35 31.46 3.27
C ILE A 135 -20.41 32.55 3.03
N ALA A 136 -20.16 33.48 2.11
CA ALA A 136 -21.12 34.53 1.79
C ALA A 136 -22.47 33.95 1.32
N ILE A 137 -22.45 32.91 0.48
CA ILE A 137 -23.66 32.23 0.02
C ILE A 137 -24.38 31.55 1.19
N ILE A 138 -23.66 30.85 2.08
CA ILE A 138 -24.26 30.19 3.26
C ILE A 138 -24.90 31.22 4.19
N CYS A 139 -24.20 32.32 4.48
CA CYS A 139 -24.73 33.40 5.31
C CYS A 139 -25.95 34.06 4.67
N ALA A 140 -25.92 34.34 3.37
CA ALA A 140 -27.07 34.89 2.65
C ALA A 140 -28.26 33.92 2.70
N HIS A 141 -28.03 32.63 2.43
CA HIS A 141 -29.07 31.61 2.53
C HIS A 141 -29.68 31.55 3.93
N GLY A 142 -28.85 31.58 4.98
CA GLY A 142 -29.31 31.62 6.36
C GLY A 142 -30.11 32.88 6.69
N ALA A 143 -29.69 34.06 6.19
CA ALA A 143 -30.36 35.32 6.45
C ALA A 143 -31.76 35.42 5.82
N PHE A 144 -31.98 34.78 4.67
CA PHE A 144 -33.28 34.76 4.00
C PHE A 144 -34.16 33.56 4.39
N ARG A 145 -33.62 32.58 5.11
CA ARG A 145 -34.37 31.38 5.53
C ARG A 145 -35.01 31.62 6.89
N ALA A 146 -36.31 31.91 6.89
CA ALA A 146 -37.14 32.02 8.10
C ALA A 146 -37.39 30.61 8.70
N PRO A 147 -36.87 30.29 9.90
CA PRO A 147 -37.08 28.99 10.54
C PRO A 147 -38.44 28.87 11.25
N GLU A 148 -39.25 29.93 11.24
CA GLU A 148 -40.41 30.12 12.11
C GLU A 148 -41.60 29.17 11.80
N ASP A 149 -41.59 28.51 10.64
CA ASP A 149 -42.70 27.65 10.17
C ASP A 149 -42.52 26.14 10.50
N LEU A 150 -41.49 25.75 11.27
CA LEU A 150 -41.20 24.33 11.58
C LEU A 150 -41.54 23.89 13.01
N PHE A 151 -41.94 24.81 13.89
CA PHE A 151 -42.11 24.55 15.33
C PHE A 151 -43.53 24.77 15.86
N LEU A 152 -44.49 25.12 14.99
CA LEU A 152 -45.85 25.48 15.40
C LEU A 152 -46.83 24.31 15.40
N ASP A 153 -46.45 23.21 16.04
CA ASP A 153 -47.36 22.18 16.58
C ASP A 153 -46.72 21.47 17.80
N GLU A 154 -45.93 22.18 18.63
CA GLU A 154 -45.57 21.65 19.97
C GLU A 154 -46.76 21.93 20.91
N PRO A 155 -47.56 20.94 21.32
CA PRO A 155 -48.58 21.16 22.34
C PRO A 155 -47.88 21.64 23.62
N GLU A 156 -48.21 22.85 24.06
CA GLU A 156 -47.66 23.48 25.27
C GLU A 156 -47.69 22.48 26.45
N GLY A 157 -46.53 21.88 26.76
CA GLY A 157 -46.41 20.91 27.86
C GLY A 157 -45.33 19.83 27.73
N ALA A 158 -44.66 19.66 26.58
CA ALA A 158 -43.58 18.69 26.49
C ALA A 158 -42.27 19.25 27.10
N PRO A 159 -41.63 18.57 28.08
CA PRO A 159 -40.31 18.97 28.55
C PRO A 159 -39.35 18.86 27.37
N ALA A 160 -38.53 19.88 27.14
CA ALA A 160 -37.55 19.94 26.06
C ALA A 160 -36.64 18.68 26.07
N ALA A 161 -37.07 17.62 25.40
CA ALA A 161 -36.30 16.42 25.15
C ALA A 161 -35.39 16.68 23.94
N GLY A 162 -34.63 17.78 24.02
CA GLY A 162 -33.67 18.17 22.99
C GLY A 162 -32.46 17.26 23.03
N PHE A 163 -32.24 16.53 21.93
CA PHE A 163 -31.05 15.76 21.49
C PHE A 163 -30.37 14.78 22.48
N LEU A 164 -30.42 14.98 23.79
CA LEU A 164 -29.70 14.24 24.84
C LEU A 164 -30.60 13.36 25.72
N SER A 165 -31.90 13.27 25.43
CA SER A 165 -32.85 12.43 26.20
C SER A 165 -32.46 10.95 26.21
N PHE A 166 -31.78 10.45 25.18
CA PHE A 166 -31.28 9.07 25.10
C PHE A 166 -30.20 8.72 26.14
N LEU A 167 -29.55 9.70 26.78
CA LEU A 167 -28.54 9.48 27.82
C LEU A 167 -29.15 9.36 29.23
N SER A 168 -30.42 9.73 29.39
CA SER A 168 -31.12 9.71 30.68
C SER A 168 -32.02 8.48 30.79
N GLY A 169 -31.42 7.29 30.73
CA GLY A 169 -32.07 6.03 31.08
C GLY A 169 -32.14 5.84 32.61
N PRO A 170 -33.11 5.08 33.13
CA PRO A 170 -33.36 4.99 34.57
C PRO A 170 -32.22 4.24 35.28
N ALA A 171 -31.47 4.93 36.13
CA ALA A 171 -30.62 4.29 37.12
C ALA A 171 -31.53 3.59 38.14
N SER A 172 -31.56 2.27 38.03
CA SER A 172 -32.21 1.31 38.92
C SER A 172 -31.98 1.67 40.39
N ASN A 173 -33.06 1.86 41.15
CA ASN A 173 -33.02 1.93 42.61
C ASN A 173 -32.69 0.54 43.16
N ALA A 174 -31.41 0.18 43.17
CA ALA A 174 -30.88 -1.01 43.81
C ALA A 174 -30.13 -0.60 45.09
N SER A 175 -30.79 -0.83 46.22
CA SER A 175 -30.24 -1.20 47.53
C SER A 175 -28.99 -0.48 48.07
N THR A 176 -29.19 0.32 49.13
CA THR A 176 -28.22 0.39 50.23
C THR A 176 -28.94 0.34 51.57
N VAL A 177 -29.16 -0.89 52.04
CA VAL A 177 -29.09 -1.24 53.46
C VAL A 177 -27.62 -1.13 53.87
N ALA A 178 -27.29 -0.18 54.75
CA ALA A 178 -26.14 -0.16 55.70
C ALA A 178 -25.91 1.30 56.17
N ALA A 179 -25.55 1.67 57.40
CA ALA A 179 -25.58 1.14 58.75
C ALA A 179 -24.90 2.23 59.63
N ARG A 180 -25.40 2.43 60.87
CA ARG A 180 -24.79 3.13 62.03
C ARG A 180 -24.69 4.68 61.92
N VAL A 181 -25.01 5.49 62.93
CA VAL A 181 -24.84 5.41 64.40
C VAL A 181 -26.08 5.92 65.13
#